data_AF-A0A259RDX4-F1
#
_entry.id   AF-A0A259RDX4-F1
#
_cell.length_a   1.000
_cell.length_b   1.000
_cell.length_c   1.000
_cell.angle_alpha   90.00
_cell.angle_beta   90.00
_cell.angle_gamma   90.00
#
_symmetry.space_group_name_H-M   'P 1'
#
loop_
_entity.id
_entity.type
_entity.pdbx_description
1 polymer ?
#
loop_
_entity_poly.entity_id
_entity_poly.type
_entity_poly.pdbx_seq_one_letter_code
_entity_poly.pdbx_strand_id
1 'polypeptide(L)'
;MTELAHCPEILPPELAELIDCFGRAWANSPSRPCPSAKAIAHWSELLTAWVAADDLPLFVRKHANNRGSVISHPSGRSLVPCDNSPAHWAYVMATNGECPSLQDIKALLEKDAIPVAMIQNAAERTVAKYHCRLARRFNVNKYGWKLAHIQGVGLNNRNPISALPLQRLTDQFLSLMAPANMFVVPLAWGGIGEIEAVIQAVKSVQFTDDRLIHQVIDATR
;
A
#
# COMPACT_ATOMS: atom_id res chain seq x y z
N MET A 1 37.48 -26.17 -10.85
CA MET A 1 36.58 -25.06 -10.50
C MET A 1 36.47 -25.06 -8.99
N THR A 2 36.82 -23.96 -8.33
CA THR A 2 36.58 -23.79 -6.90
C THR A 2 35.10 -23.52 -6.71
N GLU A 3 34.44 -24.28 -5.83
CA GLU A 3 33.05 -24.03 -5.47
C GLU A 3 32.94 -22.68 -4.74
N LEU A 4 31.84 -21.97 -5.01
CA LEU A 4 31.56 -20.71 -4.34
C LEU A 4 31.26 -20.99 -2.86
N ALA A 5 31.92 -20.25 -1.95
CA ALA A 5 31.66 -20.38 -0.52
C ALA A 5 30.20 -20.05 -0.20
N HIS A 6 29.65 -20.71 0.83
CA HIS A 6 28.30 -20.42 1.30
C HIS A 6 28.20 -18.97 1.80
N CYS A 7 27.10 -18.32 1.44
CA CYS A 7 26.77 -17.01 2.00
C CYS A 7 26.57 -17.15 3.52
N PRO A 8 27.15 -16.26 4.34
CA PRO A 8 26.84 -16.25 5.77
C PRO A 8 25.35 -15.94 5.98
N GLU A 9 24.73 -16.61 6.94
CA GLU A 9 23.32 -16.39 7.31
C GLU A 9 23.11 -15.02 7.99
N ILE A 10 24.16 -14.49 8.60
CA ILE A 10 24.16 -13.23 9.35
C ILE A 10 25.20 -12.31 8.72
N LEU A 11 24.81 -11.06 8.49
CA LEU A 11 25.75 -10.01 8.10
C LEU A 11 26.80 -9.80 9.20
N PRO A 12 28.07 -9.57 8.85
CA PRO A 12 29.07 -9.07 9.80
C PRO A 12 28.50 -7.90 10.62
N PRO A 13 28.70 -7.87 11.95
CA PRO A 13 28.09 -6.88 12.84
C PRO A 13 28.27 -5.42 12.37
N GLU A 14 29.45 -5.09 11.88
CA GLU A 14 29.77 -3.76 11.35
C GLU A 14 28.92 -3.37 10.13
N LEU A 15 28.58 -4.34 9.26
CA LEU A 15 27.72 -4.10 8.11
C LEU A 15 26.25 -3.98 8.53
N ALA A 16 25.81 -4.77 9.51
CA ALA A 16 24.47 -4.66 10.09
C ALA A 16 24.26 -3.28 10.74
N GLU A 17 25.24 -2.81 11.51
CA GLU A 17 25.19 -1.48 12.14
C GLU A 17 25.11 -0.34 11.12
N LEU A 18 25.81 -0.45 9.98
CA LEU A 18 25.73 0.54 8.90
C LEU A 18 24.33 0.58 8.26
N ILE A 19 23.70 -0.58 8.04
CA ILE A 19 22.34 -0.67 7.51
C ILE A 19 21.34 -0.04 8.50
N ASP A 20 21.49 -0.34 9.78
CA ASP A 20 20.67 0.23 10.85
C ASP A 20 20.81 1.75 10.94
N CYS A 21 22.04 2.26 10.87
CA CYS A 21 22.32 3.69 10.84
C CYS A 21 21.69 4.36 9.61
N PHE A 22 21.81 3.73 8.45
CA PHE A 22 21.16 4.20 7.23
C PHE A 22 19.63 4.24 7.38
N GLY A 23 19.02 3.17 7.90
CA GLY A 23 17.58 3.09 8.12
C GLY A 23 17.07 4.21 9.02
N ARG A 24 17.72 4.45 10.17
CA ARG A 24 17.37 5.54 11.09
C ARG A 24 17.56 6.91 10.46
N ALA A 25 18.67 7.13 9.76
CA ALA A 25 18.93 8.40 9.08
C ALA A 25 17.88 8.68 7.99
N TRP A 26 17.49 7.66 7.21
CA TRP A 26 16.47 7.79 6.19
C TRP A 26 15.07 8.03 6.78
N ALA A 27 14.71 7.28 7.83
CA ALA A 27 13.43 7.44 8.51
C ALA A 27 13.22 8.86 9.02
N ASN A 28 14.27 9.51 9.54
CA ASN A 28 14.22 10.88 10.06
C ASN A 28 14.57 11.95 9.01
N SER A 29 14.83 11.58 7.76
CA SER A 29 15.26 12.53 6.74
C SER A 29 14.14 13.52 6.40
N PRO A 30 14.38 14.85 6.44
CA PRO A 30 13.39 15.83 6.01
C PRO A 30 13.13 15.77 4.49
N SER A 31 14.03 15.13 3.74
CA SER A 31 13.89 14.94 2.30
C SER A 31 12.89 13.83 1.94
N ARG A 32 12.51 12.98 2.89
CA ARG A 32 11.54 11.91 2.69
C ARG A 32 10.13 12.50 2.85
N PRO A 33 9.30 12.51 1.80
CA PRO A 33 7.90 12.91 1.93
C PRO A 33 7.21 12.06 3.00
N CYS A 34 6.48 12.71 3.91
CA CYS A 34 5.76 12.05 4.98
C CYS A 34 4.38 12.70 5.12
N PRO A 35 3.28 11.94 5.06
CA PRO A 35 1.99 12.42 5.50
C PRO A 35 2.06 12.95 6.94
N SER A 36 1.35 14.04 7.20
CA SER A 36 1.23 14.55 8.58
C SER A 36 0.46 13.56 9.46
N ALA A 37 0.68 13.61 10.78
CA ALA A 37 -0.09 12.80 11.74
C ALA A 37 -1.61 12.99 11.61
N LYS A 38 -2.05 14.23 11.33
CA LYS A 38 -3.46 14.54 11.05
C LYS A 38 -3.98 13.81 9.81
N ALA A 39 -3.22 13.82 8.72
CA ALA A 39 -3.60 13.10 7.50
C ALA A 39 -3.65 11.59 7.75
N ILE A 40 -2.67 11.03 8.47
CA ILE A 40 -2.66 9.60 8.84
C ILE A 40 -3.91 9.22 9.64
N ALA A 41 -4.26 9.99 10.68
CA ALA A 41 -5.44 9.73 11.49
C ALA A 41 -6.73 9.81 10.66
N HIS A 42 -6.86 10.85 9.83
CA HIS A 42 -8.02 11.01 8.93
C HIS A 42 -8.17 9.83 7.96
N TRP A 43 -7.07 9.41 7.32
CA TRP A 43 -7.09 8.28 6.41
C TRP A 43 -7.41 6.96 7.12
N SER A 44 -6.96 6.78 8.36
CA SER A 44 -7.37 5.63 9.19
C SER A 44 -8.89 5.58 9.37
N GLU A 45 -9.49 6.68 9.84
CA GLU A 45 -10.95 6.78 10.04
C GLU A 45 -11.72 6.58 8.73
N LEU A 46 -11.25 7.18 7.64
CA LEU A 46 -11.83 7.01 6.30
C LEU A 46 -11.84 5.56 5.86
N LEU A 47 -10.72 4.85 6.02
CA LEU A 47 -10.59 3.45 5.59
C LEU A 47 -11.45 2.52 6.44
N THR A 48 -11.56 2.76 7.74
CA THR A 48 -12.52 2.05 8.61
C THR A 48 -13.96 2.28 8.13
N ALA A 49 -14.33 3.52 7.82
CA ALA A 49 -15.66 3.85 7.31
C ALA A 49 -15.92 3.21 5.92
N TRP A 50 -14.91 3.16 5.05
CA TRP A 50 -14.99 2.51 3.73
C TRP A 50 -15.23 1.02 3.87
N VAL A 51 -14.47 0.34 4.74
CA VAL A 51 -14.68 -1.09 5.03
C VAL A 51 -16.09 -1.34 5.56
N ALA A 52 -16.60 -0.49 6.44
CA ALA A 52 -17.96 -0.63 6.99
C ALA A 52 -19.07 -0.39 5.95
N ALA A 53 -18.79 0.36 4.87
CA ALA A 53 -19.77 0.72 3.85
C ALA A 53 -19.92 -0.38 2.79
N ASP A 54 -20.99 -1.18 2.87
CA ASP A 54 -21.25 -2.32 1.96
C ASP A 54 -21.40 -1.95 0.48
N ASP A 55 -21.75 -0.70 0.19
CA ASP A 55 -21.90 -0.17 -1.16
C ASP A 55 -20.58 0.21 -1.84
N LEU A 56 -19.47 0.18 -1.09
CA LEU A 56 -18.14 0.47 -1.62
C LEU A 56 -17.32 -0.81 -1.87
N PRO A 57 -16.59 -0.87 -3.00
CA PRO A 57 -15.75 -2.01 -3.29
C PRO A 57 -14.48 -2.01 -2.42
N LEU A 58 -13.93 -3.19 -2.18
CA LEU A 58 -12.58 -3.36 -1.66
C LEU A 58 -11.60 -3.50 -2.82
N PHE A 59 -10.54 -2.67 -2.83
CA PHE A 59 -9.42 -2.85 -3.76
C PHE A 59 -8.54 -4.00 -3.30
N VAL A 60 -8.26 -4.93 -4.21
CA VAL A 60 -7.51 -6.14 -3.92
C VAL A 60 -6.28 -6.21 -4.82
N ARG A 61 -5.07 -6.17 -4.23
CA ARG A 61 -3.80 -6.23 -4.98
C ARG A 61 -3.48 -7.68 -5.39
N LYS A 62 -4.33 -8.21 -6.27
CA LYS A 62 -4.22 -9.52 -6.89
C LYS A 62 -5.12 -9.55 -8.10
N HIS A 63 -4.51 -9.67 -9.28
CA HIS A 63 -5.23 -9.66 -10.55
C HIS A 63 -4.76 -10.82 -11.45
N ALA A 64 -5.65 -11.25 -12.33
CA ALA A 64 -5.41 -12.25 -13.37
C ALA A 64 -5.86 -11.68 -14.72
N ASN A 65 -5.22 -10.58 -15.14
CA ASN A 65 -5.62 -9.77 -16.30
C ASN A 65 -7.06 -9.25 -16.22
N ASN A 66 -7.48 -8.82 -15.03
CA ASN A 66 -8.83 -8.31 -14.76
C ASN A 66 -8.82 -7.05 -13.87
N ARG A 67 -7.75 -6.23 -13.92
CA ARG A 67 -7.69 -5.00 -13.12
C ARG A 67 -8.84 -4.06 -13.48
N GLY A 68 -9.53 -3.56 -12.46
CA GLY A 68 -10.69 -2.67 -12.60
C GLY A 68 -12.03 -3.38 -12.84
N SER A 69 -12.05 -4.72 -12.99
CA SER A 69 -13.32 -5.46 -13.00
C SER A 69 -13.97 -5.47 -11.62
N VAL A 70 -15.27 -5.75 -11.54
CA VAL A 70 -15.96 -6.00 -10.28
C VAL A 70 -16.21 -7.50 -10.13
N ILE A 71 -15.77 -8.06 -9.01
CA ILE A 71 -15.99 -9.45 -8.63
C ILE A 71 -16.89 -9.48 -7.41
N SER A 72 -18.00 -10.21 -7.50
CA SER A 72 -18.88 -10.43 -6.36
C SER A 72 -18.26 -11.44 -5.39
N HIS A 73 -18.19 -11.07 -4.11
CA HIS A 73 -17.83 -11.98 -3.02
C HIS A 73 -19.12 -12.61 -2.44
N PRO A 74 -19.09 -13.86 -1.92
CA PRO A 74 -20.26 -14.50 -1.31
C PRO A 74 -20.90 -13.74 -0.14
N SER A 75 -20.17 -12.81 0.50
CA SER A 75 -20.72 -11.91 1.52
C SER A 75 -21.58 -10.77 0.96
N GLY A 76 -21.70 -10.64 -0.37
CA GLY A 76 -22.32 -9.50 -1.04
C GLY A 76 -21.36 -8.34 -1.33
N ARG A 77 -20.14 -8.37 -0.78
CA ARG A 77 -19.15 -7.30 -1.00
C ARG A 77 -18.61 -7.32 -2.43
N SER A 78 -18.47 -6.14 -3.03
CA SER A 78 -17.78 -5.97 -4.31
C SER A 78 -16.26 -5.94 -4.11
N LEU A 79 -15.52 -6.69 -4.94
CA LEU A 79 -14.06 -6.70 -4.96
C LEU A 79 -13.56 -6.17 -6.30
N VAL A 80 -12.52 -5.33 -6.27
CA VAL A 80 -11.90 -4.77 -7.47
C VAL A 80 -10.42 -5.15 -7.51
N PRO A 81 -10.02 -6.09 -8.38
CA PRO A 81 -8.61 -6.39 -8.62
C PRO A 81 -7.87 -5.14 -9.07
N CYS A 82 -6.70 -4.89 -8.50
CA CYS A 82 -5.85 -3.75 -8.84
C CYS A 82 -4.36 -4.12 -8.79
N ASP A 83 -3.51 -3.22 -9.31
CA ASP A 83 -2.08 -3.24 -8.97
C ASP A 83 -1.78 -2.27 -7.80
N ASN A 84 -0.56 -1.75 -7.70
CA ASN A 84 -0.16 -0.84 -6.64
C ASN A 84 -0.66 0.61 -6.82
N SER A 85 -1.41 0.89 -7.89
CA SER A 85 -1.87 2.26 -8.21
C SER A 85 -2.73 2.91 -7.13
N PRO A 86 -3.67 2.21 -6.47
CA PRO A 86 -4.41 2.81 -5.36
C PRO A 86 -3.50 3.27 -4.21
N ALA A 87 -2.45 2.51 -3.90
CA ALA A 87 -1.48 2.85 -2.85
C ALA A 87 -0.71 4.15 -3.19
N HIS A 88 -0.25 4.28 -4.44
CA HIS A 88 0.41 5.50 -4.92
C HIS A 88 -0.51 6.72 -4.79
N TRP A 89 -1.77 6.56 -5.17
CA TRP A 89 -2.78 7.62 -5.05
C TRP A 89 -3.02 8.01 -3.59
N ALA A 90 -3.30 7.05 -2.72
CA ALA A 90 -3.57 7.30 -1.30
C ALA A 90 -2.38 7.98 -0.62
N TYR A 91 -1.16 7.50 -0.87
CA TYR A 91 0.05 8.06 -0.28
C TYR A 91 0.30 9.50 -0.71
N VAL A 92 0.17 9.82 -2.00
CA VAL A 92 0.39 11.18 -2.50
C VAL A 92 -0.70 12.13 -2.00
N MET A 93 -1.97 11.70 -1.99
CA MET A 93 -3.07 12.47 -1.42
C MET A 93 -2.78 12.83 0.06
N ALA A 94 -2.46 11.83 0.88
CA ALA A 94 -2.17 12.04 2.30
C ALA A 94 -0.91 12.89 2.55
N THR A 95 0.13 12.71 1.73
CA THR A 95 1.36 13.52 1.79
C THR A 95 1.09 14.99 1.47
N ASN A 96 0.16 15.26 0.56
CA ASN A 96 -0.29 16.63 0.25
C ASN A 96 -1.31 17.18 1.25
N GLY A 97 -1.67 16.42 2.29
CA GLY A 97 -2.65 16.84 3.30
C GLY A 97 -4.11 16.68 2.88
N GLU A 98 -4.38 16.02 1.75
CA GLU A 98 -5.73 15.77 1.27
C GLU A 98 -6.46 14.77 2.19
N CYS A 99 -7.63 15.19 2.67
CA CYS A 99 -8.43 14.46 3.67
C CYS A 99 -9.86 14.25 3.14
N PRO A 100 -10.06 13.38 2.14
CA PRO A 100 -11.38 13.15 1.55
C PRO A 100 -12.33 12.50 2.55
N SER A 101 -13.60 12.86 2.49
CA SER A 101 -14.67 12.16 3.22
C SER A 101 -15.09 10.87 2.50
N LEU A 102 -15.86 10.02 3.17
CA LEU A 102 -16.46 8.83 2.55
C LEU A 102 -17.35 9.20 1.34
N GLN A 103 -18.03 10.34 1.40
CA GLN A 103 -18.86 10.83 0.29
C GLN A 103 -18.00 11.25 -0.91
N ASP A 104 -16.84 11.85 -0.66
CA ASP A 104 -15.87 12.16 -1.73
C ASP A 104 -15.36 10.89 -2.39
N ILE A 105 -15.11 9.83 -1.62
CA ILE A 105 -14.73 8.52 -2.18
C ILE A 105 -15.82 7.96 -3.09
N LYS A 106 -17.09 8.01 -2.67
CA LYS A 106 -18.22 7.60 -3.52
C LYS A 106 -18.24 8.38 -4.82
N ALA A 107 -18.16 9.71 -4.74
CA ALA A 107 -18.15 10.58 -5.92
C ALA A 107 -16.94 10.35 -6.84
N LEU A 108 -15.76 10.03 -6.28
CA LEU A 108 -14.57 9.70 -7.05
C LEU A 108 -14.70 8.35 -7.75
N LEU A 109 -15.29 7.34 -7.11
CA LEU A 109 -15.56 6.04 -7.74
C LEU A 109 -16.59 6.15 -8.87
N GLU A 110 -17.67 6.90 -8.65
CA GLU A 110 -18.68 7.17 -9.69
C GLU A 110 -18.08 7.86 -10.93
N LYS A 111 -17.11 8.75 -10.72
CA LYS A 111 -16.39 9.45 -11.78
C LYS A 111 -15.20 8.66 -12.34
N ASP A 112 -14.97 7.43 -11.89
CA ASP A 112 -13.80 6.61 -12.25
C ASP A 112 -12.48 7.39 -12.06
N ALA A 113 -12.31 8.00 -10.89
CA ALA A 113 -11.22 8.92 -10.56
C ALA A 113 -10.22 8.36 -9.53
N ILE A 114 -10.40 7.11 -9.07
CA ILE A 114 -9.43 6.41 -8.21
C ILE A 114 -8.70 5.34 -9.03
N PRO A 115 -7.36 5.42 -9.18
CA PRO A 115 -6.65 4.60 -10.14
C PRO A 115 -6.52 3.14 -9.69
N VAL A 116 -6.95 2.21 -10.53
CA VAL A 116 -6.89 0.75 -10.27
C VAL A 116 -5.70 0.06 -10.95
N ALA A 117 -5.07 0.73 -11.92
CA ALA A 117 -3.95 0.18 -12.67
C ALA A 117 -2.95 1.26 -13.12
N MET A 118 -1.67 0.90 -13.24
CA MET A 118 -0.68 1.76 -13.88
C MET A 118 -0.89 1.73 -15.40
N ILE A 119 -1.15 0.53 -15.92
CA ILE A 119 -1.43 0.23 -17.32
C ILE A 119 -2.55 -0.81 -17.34
N GLN A 120 -3.55 -0.61 -18.19
CA GLN A 120 -4.64 -1.54 -18.42
C GLN A 120 -4.55 -2.06 -19.86
N ASN A 121 -4.36 -3.37 -20.02
CA ASN A 121 -4.24 -4.02 -21.32
C ASN A 121 -5.61 -4.19 -22.01
N ALA A 122 -5.63 -4.66 -23.26
CA ALA A 122 -6.86 -4.77 -24.04
C ALA A 122 -7.88 -5.75 -23.43
N ALA A 123 -7.43 -6.90 -22.91
CA ALA A 123 -8.30 -7.89 -22.28
C ALA A 123 -8.88 -7.38 -20.94
N GLU A 124 -8.10 -6.61 -20.18
CA GLU A 124 -8.58 -5.98 -18.96
C GLU A 124 -9.68 -4.94 -19.26
N ARG A 125 -9.51 -4.15 -20.33
CA ARG A 125 -10.48 -3.10 -20.71
C ARG A 125 -11.85 -3.66 -21.09
N THR A 126 -11.96 -4.89 -21.58
CA THR A 126 -13.26 -5.46 -21.97
C THR A 126 -14.08 -5.92 -20.77
N VAL A 127 -13.44 -6.21 -19.63
CA VAL A 127 -14.09 -6.73 -18.42
C VAL A 127 -14.12 -5.72 -17.27
N ALA A 128 -13.39 -4.62 -17.39
CA ALA A 128 -13.28 -3.61 -16.35
C ALA A 128 -14.54 -2.74 -16.25
N LYS A 129 -14.92 -2.40 -15.02
CA LYS A 129 -15.85 -1.32 -14.70
C LYS A 129 -15.09 -0.01 -14.51
N TYR A 130 -13.92 -0.09 -13.88
CA TYR A 130 -13.04 1.04 -13.58
C TYR A 130 -11.85 1.06 -14.55
N HIS A 131 -11.65 2.20 -15.20
CA HIS A 131 -10.59 2.44 -16.19
C HIS A 131 -9.59 3.49 -15.73
N CYS A 132 -9.78 4.07 -14.55
CA CYS A 132 -8.86 5.05 -13.99
C CYS A 132 -7.44 4.48 -13.92
N ARG A 133 -6.52 5.12 -14.64
CA ARG A 133 -5.10 4.79 -14.62
C ARG A 133 -4.33 5.76 -13.75
N LEU A 134 -3.23 5.30 -13.17
CA LEU A 134 -2.39 6.13 -12.31
C LEU A 134 -1.84 7.34 -13.07
N ALA A 135 -2.40 8.52 -12.79
CA ALA A 135 -1.95 9.77 -13.38
C ALA A 135 -0.53 10.12 -12.91
N ARG A 136 0.22 10.83 -13.76
CA ARG A 136 1.62 11.22 -13.47
C ARG A 136 1.78 11.88 -12.09
N ARG A 137 0.86 12.76 -11.70
CA ARG A 137 0.89 13.48 -10.42
C ARG A 137 0.86 12.59 -9.18
N PHE A 138 0.27 11.39 -9.30
CA PHE A 138 0.20 10.41 -8.20
C PHE A 138 1.28 9.34 -8.32
N ASN A 139 1.97 9.25 -9.45
CA ASN A 139 2.99 8.23 -9.67
C ASN A 139 4.33 8.67 -9.08
N VAL A 140 4.61 8.28 -7.83
CA VAL A 140 5.87 8.61 -7.14
C VAL A 140 7.12 8.22 -7.93
N ASN A 141 7.07 7.15 -8.75
CA ASN A 141 8.19 6.73 -9.60
C ASN A 141 8.56 7.80 -10.64
N LYS A 142 7.61 8.60 -11.10
CA LYS A 142 7.86 9.72 -12.04
C LYS A 142 8.61 10.89 -11.39
N TYR A 143 8.75 10.86 -10.07
CA TYR A 143 9.47 11.83 -9.27
C TYR A 143 10.73 11.23 -8.61
N GLY A 144 11.17 10.04 -9.04
CA GLY A 144 12.39 9.42 -8.52
C GLY A 144 12.21 8.68 -7.19
N TRP A 145 10.98 8.42 -6.77
CA TRP A 145 10.66 7.67 -5.55
C TRP A 145 10.18 6.25 -5.85
N LYS A 146 10.50 5.28 -5.02
CA LYS A 146 9.83 3.97 -4.96
C LYS A 146 8.96 3.95 -3.71
N LEU A 147 7.68 3.61 -3.86
CA LEU A 147 6.78 3.34 -2.75
C LEU A 147 7.05 1.94 -2.19
N ALA A 148 7.21 1.85 -0.88
CA ALA A 148 7.35 0.61 -0.11
C ALA A 148 6.27 0.54 0.96
N HIS A 149 6.00 -0.68 1.45
CA HIS A 149 5.07 -0.90 2.55
C HIS A 149 5.84 -1.39 3.78
N ILE A 150 5.40 -0.98 4.97
CA ILE A 150 5.96 -1.46 6.23
C ILE A 150 5.51 -2.90 6.48
N GLN A 151 4.21 -3.16 6.31
CA GLN A 151 3.61 -4.48 6.32
C GLN A 151 3.29 -4.92 4.90
N GLY A 152 3.70 -6.14 4.57
CA GLY A 152 3.48 -6.73 3.25
C GLY A 152 2.00 -6.82 2.87
N VAL A 153 1.66 -6.38 1.66
CA VAL A 153 0.28 -6.37 1.13
C VAL A 153 -0.04 -7.64 0.31
N GLY A 154 0.94 -8.50 0.08
CA GLY A 154 0.79 -9.69 -0.74
C GLY A 154 -0.13 -10.73 -0.10
N LEU A 155 -1.15 -11.19 -0.83
CA LEU A 155 -2.04 -12.25 -0.34
C LEU A 155 -1.39 -13.63 -0.30
N ASN A 156 -0.27 -13.87 -1.00
CA ASN A 156 0.50 -15.13 -1.00
C ASN A 156 -0.38 -16.40 -1.10
N ASN A 157 -1.35 -16.38 -2.02
CA ASN A 157 -2.34 -17.43 -2.20
C ASN A 157 -2.64 -17.61 -3.70
N ARG A 158 -2.96 -18.83 -4.15
CA ARG A 158 -3.32 -19.14 -5.54
C ARG A 158 -4.83 -19.12 -5.83
N ASN A 159 -5.69 -19.23 -4.82
CA ASN A 159 -7.15 -19.22 -4.94
C ASN A 159 -7.67 -17.89 -5.53
N PRO A 160 -8.79 -17.88 -6.26
CA PRO A 160 -9.40 -16.62 -6.71
C PRO A 160 -9.77 -15.73 -5.52
N ILE A 161 -9.79 -14.40 -5.72
CA ILE A 161 -10.05 -13.46 -4.62
C ILE A 161 -11.45 -13.61 -4.02
N SER A 162 -12.43 -14.09 -4.79
CA SER A 162 -13.79 -14.37 -4.33
C SER A 162 -13.89 -15.57 -3.36
N ALA A 163 -12.85 -16.42 -3.30
CA ALA A 163 -12.80 -17.58 -2.42
C ALA A 163 -11.99 -17.33 -1.14
N LEU A 164 -11.45 -16.12 -0.95
CA LEU A 164 -10.72 -15.75 0.25
C LEU A 164 -11.70 -15.23 1.32
N PRO A 165 -11.45 -15.47 2.62
CA PRO A 165 -12.28 -14.89 3.67
C PRO A 165 -12.35 -13.37 3.56
N LEU A 166 -13.54 -12.79 3.77
CA LEU A 166 -13.75 -11.34 3.70
C LEU A 166 -12.81 -10.57 4.64
N GLN A 167 -12.55 -11.10 5.84
CA GLN A 167 -11.62 -10.48 6.79
C GLN A 167 -10.22 -10.32 6.17
N ARG A 168 -9.69 -11.38 5.56
CA ARG A 168 -8.37 -11.33 4.90
C ARG A 168 -8.31 -10.32 3.75
N LEU A 169 -9.41 -10.15 3.01
CA LEU A 169 -9.51 -9.15 1.95
C LEU A 169 -9.58 -7.73 2.53
N THR A 170 -10.27 -7.56 3.65
CA THR A 170 -10.36 -6.32 4.41
C THR A 170 -8.99 -5.90 4.93
N ASP A 171 -8.26 -6.81 5.58
CA ASP A 171 -6.92 -6.56 6.12
C ASP A 171 -5.94 -6.17 5.03
N GLN A 172 -6.03 -6.83 3.87
CA GLN A 172 -5.20 -6.50 2.72
C GLN A 172 -5.57 -5.14 2.11
N PHE A 173 -6.86 -4.80 2.03
CA PHE A 173 -7.32 -3.50 1.57
C PHE A 173 -6.79 -2.38 2.48
N LEU A 174 -6.93 -2.54 3.81
CA LEU A 174 -6.40 -1.60 4.79
C LEU A 174 -4.88 -1.44 4.64
N SER A 175 -4.14 -2.55 4.57
CA SER A 175 -2.69 -2.55 4.36
C SER A 175 -2.28 -1.90 3.01
N LEU A 176 -3.08 -2.07 1.96
CA LEU A 176 -2.84 -1.50 0.63
C LEU A 176 -3.11 0.00 0.57
N MET A 177 -4.09 0.49 1.32
CA MET A 177 -4.59 1.86 1.16
C MET A 177 -4.10 2.79 2.26
N ALA A 178 -3.67 2.27 3.41
CA ALA A 178 -3.26 3.06 4.56
C ALA A 178 -1.93 3.80 4.29
N PRO A 179 -1.91 5.14 4.23
CA PRO A 179 -0.66 5.90 4.11
C PRO A 179 0.29 5.66 5.30
N ALA A 180 -0.26 5.29 6.46
CA ALA A 180 0.50 4.88 7.64
C ALA A 180 1.35 3.62 7.40
N ASN A 181 0.91 2.73 6.50
CA ASN A 181 1.64 1.53 6.13
C ASN A 181 2.66 1.78 5.01
N MET A 182 2.92 3.04 4.63
CA MET A 182 3.68 3.37 3.44
C MET A 182 4.81 4.36 3.72
N PHE A 183 5.87 4.22 2.93
CA PHE A 183 6.95 5.18 2.85
C PHE A 183 7.58 5.15 1.47
N VAL A 184 8.43 6.13 1.19
CA VAL A 184 9.21 6.16 -0.05
C VAL A 184 10.71 6.10 0.22
N VAL A 185 11.42 5.54 -0.76
CA VAL A 185 12.88 5.52 -0.85
C VAL A 185 13.29 6.01 -2.25
N PRO A 186 14.54 6.44 -2.47
CA PRO A 186 15.01 6.74 -3.82
C PRO A 186 14.80 5.56 -4.77
N LEU A 187 14.20 5.80 -5.93
CA LEU A 187 13.86 4.76 -6.91
C LEU A 187 15.08 3.98 -7.37
N ALA A 188 16.21 4.68 -7.57
CA ALA A 188 17.48 4.06 -7.94
C ALA A 188 17.95 3.02 -6.92
N TRP A 189 17.56 3.16 -5.66
CA TRP A 189 17.95 2.27 -4.56
C TRP A 189 16.75 1.47 -4.05
N GLY A 190 15.74 1.25 -4.88
CA GLY A 190 14.45 0.71 -4.46
C GLY A 190 14.49 -0.59 -3.65
N GLY A 191 15.55 -1.40 -3.77
CA GLY A 191 15.76 -2.60 -2.94
C GLY A 191 15.84 -2.30 -1.43
N ILE A 192 16.31 -1.12 -1.03
CA ILE A 192 16.43 -0.76 0.39
C ILE A 192 15.08 -0.66 1.10
N GLY A 193 14.00 -0.40 0.35
CA GLY A 193 12.64 -0.36 0.90
C GLY A 193 12.11 -1.73 1.32
N GLU A 194 12.82 -2.82 0.99
CA GLU A 194 12.47 -4.19 1.39
C GLU A 194 13.39 -4.71 2.51
N ILE A 195 14.35 -3.91 2.98
CA ILE A 195 15.28 -4.31 4.05
C ILE A 195 14.60 -4.11 5.40
N GLU A 196 14.53 -5.18 6.20
CA GLU A 196 13.85 -5.20 7.50
C GLU A 196 14.31 -4.08 8.43
N ALA A 197 15.62 -3.86 8.56
CA ALA A 197 16.19 -2.78 9.38
C ALA A 197 15.68 -1.38 8.98
N VAL A 198 15.53 -1.13 7.67
CA VAL A 198 15.00 0.15 7.15
C VAL A 198 13.50 0.26 7.45
N ILE A 199 12.75 -0.83 7.25
CA ILE A 199 11.32 -0.90 7.55
C ILE A 199 11.05 -0.63 9.04
N GLN A 200 11.80 -1.28 9.94
CA GLN A 200 11.65 -1.09 11.39
C GLN A 200 12.02 0.33 11.82
N ALA A 201 13.07 0.92 11.24
CA ALA A 201 13.43 2.31 11.51
C ALA A 201 12.36 3.30 11.05
N VAL A 202 11.72 3.06 9.89
CA VAL A 202 10.60 3.91 9.42
C VAL A 202 9.39 3.73 10.33
N LYS A 203 9.07 2.49 10.70
CA LYS A 203 7.97 2.16 11.61
C LYS A 203 8.11 2.88 12.95
N SER A 204 9.29 2.87 13.56
CA SER A 204 9.50 3.52 14.87
C SER A 204 9.34 5.04 14.85
N VAL A 205 9.59 5.68 13.70
CA VAL A 205 9.40 7.14 13.54
C VAL A 205 7.95 7.49 13.20
N GLN A 206 7.30 6.72 12.32
CA GLN A 206 5.91 6.97 11.92
C GLN A 206 4.90 6.63 13.01
N PHE A 207 5.22 5.68 13.89
CA PHE A 207 4.38 5.27 15.01
C PHE A 207 5.10 5.59 16.32
N THR A 208 5.09 6.87 16.71
CA THR A 208 5.65 7.34 17.99
C THR A 208 4.68 7.19 19.17
N ASP A 209 3.42 6.84 18.91
CA ASP A 209 2.40 6.56 19.93
C ASP A 209 1.73 5.20 19.61
N ASP A 210 1.96 4.20 20.46
CA ASP A 210 1.46 2.81 20.32
C ASP A 210 -0.07 2.73 20.16
N ARG A 211 -0.81 3.79 20.50
CA ARG A 211 -2.27 3.86 20.36
C ARG A 211 -2.75 3.87 18.90
N LEU A 212 -1.93 4.37 17.95
CA LEU A 212 -2.23 4.35 16.52
C LEU A 212 -1.94 2.99 15.88
N ILE A 213 -1.04 2.20 16.48
CA ILE A 213 -0.74 0.83 16.05
C ILE A 213 -1.98 -0.05 16.28
N HIS A 214 -2.63 0.09 17.44
CA HIS A 214 -3.76 -0.78 17.79
C HIS A 214 -5.06 -0.49 17.04
N GLN A 215 -5.28 0.73 16.51
CA GLN A 215 -6.51 1.05 15.76
C GLN A 215 -6.44 0.68 14.28
N VAL A 216 -5.24 0.59 13.69
CA VAL A 216 -5.05 0.25 12.27
C VAL A 216 -4.59 -1.21 12.08
N ILE A 217 -3.88 -1.80 13.06
CA ILE A 217 -3.16 -3.06 12.87
C ILE A 217 -3.66 -4.17 13.81
N ASP A 218 -4.01 -3.92 15.08
CA ASP A 218 -4.39 -5.00 16.02
C ASP A 218 -5.89 -5.32 16.10
N ALA A 219 -6.72 -4.77 15.20
CA ALA A 219 -8.06 -5.30 14.96
C ALA A 219 -8.06 -6.64 14.19
N THR A 220 -6.88 -7.24 13.96
CA THR A 220 -6.67 -8.42 13.12
C THR A 220 -5.96 -9.59 13.82
N ARG A 221 -5.97 -9.62 15.16
CA ARG A 221 -5.64 -10.81 15.96
C ARG A 221 -6.85 -11.32 16.72
#